data_AF-A0A1G1EIE7-F1
#
_entry.id   AF-A0A1G1EIE7-F1
#
_cell.length_a   1.000
_cell.length_b   1.000
_cell.length_c   1.000
_cell.angle_alpha   90.00
_cell.angle_beta   90.00
_cell.angle_gamma   90.00
#
_symmetry.space_group_name_H-M   'P 1'
#
loop_
_entity.id
_entity.type
_entity.pdbx_description
1 polymer ?
#
loop_
_entity_poly.entity_id
_entity_poly.type
_entity_poly.pdbx_seq_one_letter_code
_entity_poly.pdbx_strand_id
1 'polypeptide(L)'
;LVTGLKRDISLCSKISPEKGDVVTAMDIALEANAGQVDRFLRSGVRVVYFDHHACSRIPRRPLFEGHLDFSKHTCTSLIVNRFLNDRFFAWGAIGAFGDGMNDAAAELCRRHGLSEERTSLLQELGRLMNYNGFGESVDDLHYSPENLYGLIRSYEDPFEFIECESVLAHLRQAYQEDLARARTAASHHETTSSKVITLEDHAWSRRICRIYADEMMQAYPKKTITVLVRKLDGAYSECVRSHGGARFSAAWLRRKFEQMCR
;
A
#
# COMPACT_ATOMS: atom_id res chain seq x y z
N LEU A 1 6.31 2.45 18.49
CA LEU A 1 5.77 2.30 17.12
C LEU A 1 4.49 1.48 17.21
N VAL A 2 3.42 1.88 16.53
CA VAL A 2 2.23 1.03 16.32
C VAL A 2 2.00 0.97 14.82
N THR A 3 1.98 -0.26 14.27
CA THR A 3 1.90 -0.51 12.83
C THR A 3 1.08 -1.77 12.56
N GLY A 4 0.77 -2.05 11.30
CA GLY A 4 -0.06 -3.17 10.90
C GLY A 4 0.01 -3.46 9.40
N LEU A 5 -0.82 -4.39 8.96
CA LEU A 5 -0.98 -4.72 7.54
C LEU A 5 -1.49 -3.50 6.75
N LYS A 6 -1.28 -3.48 5.43
CA LYS A 6 -1.77 -2.39 4.57
C LYS A 6 -3.29 -2.14 4.66
N ARG A 7 -4.06 -3.14 5.08
CA ARG A 7 -5.53 -3.03 5.28
C ARG A 7 -5.93 -2.65 6.71
N ASP A 8 -5.01 -2.68 7.66
CA ASP A 8 -5.25 -2.35 9.06
C ASP A 8 -5.11 -0.85 9.29
N ILE A 9 -6.19 -0.12 8.97
CA ILE A 9 -6.19 1.35 8.97
C ILE A 9 -6.66 1.98 10.29
N SER A 10 -7.22 1.20 11.23
CA SER A 10 -7.80 1.72 12.48
C SER A 10 -6.82 1.70 13.66
N LEU A 11 -5.55 2.05 13.40
CA LEU A 11 -4.47 1.89 14.38
C LEU A 11 -4.59 2.81 15.61
N CYS A 12 -5.26 3.96 15.51
CA CYS A 12 -5.47 4.83 16.67
C CYS A 12 -6.27 4.14 17.79
N SER A 13 -7.08 3.11 17.49
CA SER A 13 -7.79 2.35 18.51
C SER A 13 -6.88 1.52 19.42
N LYS A 14 -5.62 1.31 19.02
CA LYS A 14 -4.65 0.44 19.72
C LYS A 14 -3.75 1.19 20.71
N ILE A 15 -3.94 2.51 20.86
CA ILE A 15 -3.11 3.34 21.74
C ILE A 15 -3.96 4.12 22.74
N SER A 16 -3.36 4.50 23.85
CA SER A 16 -3.99 5.31 24.90
C SER A 16 -3.02 6.40 25.36
N PRO A 17 -2.74 7.41 24.51
CA PRO A 17 -1.86 8.52 24.86
C PRO A 17 -2.46 9.38 25.96
N GLU A 18 -1.59 9.99 26.75
CA GLU A 18 -1.95 10.85 27.88
C GLU A 18 -1.71 12.32 27.58
N LYS A 19 -2.22 13.20 28.44
CA LYS A 19 -2.07 14.64 28.30
C LYS A 19 -0.59 15.02 28.18
N GLY A 20 -0.23 15.77 27.14
CA GLY A 20 1.14 16.19 26.87
C GLY A 20 1.87 15.32 25.85
N ASP A 21 1.35 14.13 25.52
CA ASP A 21 1.91 13.28 24.47
C ASP A 21 1.74 13.90 23.07
N VAL A 22 2.58 13.44 22.15
CA VAL A 22 2.46 13.70 20.72
C VAL A 22 2.23 12.39 19.96
N VAL A 23 1.12 12.31 19.24
CA VAL A 23 0.81 11.21 18.33
C VAL A 23 1.09 11.67 16.91
N THR A 24 1.99 10.97 16.22
CA THR A 24 2.22 11.14 14.78
C THR A 24 1.57 9.97 14.04
N ALA A 25 0.59 10.27 13.20
CA ALA A 25 -0.12 9.29 12.37
C ALA A 25 0.23 9.50 10.90
N MET A 26 0.50 8.42 10.19
CA MET A 26 0.89 8.44 8.78
C MET A 26 0.14 7.33 8.03
N ASP A 27 -0.40 7.67 6.87
CA ASP A 27 -0.95 6.73 5.88
C ASP A 27 -2.11 5.84 6.38
N ILE A 28 -2.80 6.30 7.43
CA ILE A 28 -4.02 5.69 7.94
C ILE A 28 -5.17 6.67 7.80
N ALA A 29 -6.22 6.26 7.10
CA ALA A 29 -7.34 7.15 6.76
C ALA A 29 -7.87 7.91 7.99
N LEU A 30 -7.80 9.24 7.95
CA LEU A 30 -8.28 10.10 9.04
C LEU A 30 -9.76 9.85 9.36
N GLU A 31 -10.59 9.59 8.34
CA GLU A 31 -12.02 9.31 8.51
C GLU A 31 -12.26 8.05 9.38
N ALA A 32 -11.45 7.00 9.20
CA ALA A 32 -11.55 5.77 9.97
C ALA A 32 -11.08 5.93 11.44
N ASN A 33 -10.28 6.96 11.73
CA ASN A 33 -9.69 7.20 13.05
C ASN A 33 -10.28 8.44 13.76
N ALA A 34 -11.22 9.16 13.12
CA ALA A 34 -11.71 10.46 13.56
C ALA A 34 -12.21 10.48 15.01
N GLY A 35 -12.90 9.42 15.45
CA GLY A 35 -13.39 9.29 16.83
C GLY A 35 -12.27 9.23 17.87
N GLN A 36 -11.21 8.45 17.59
CA GLN A 36 -10.05 8.34 18.48
C GLN A 36 -9.23 9.63 18.47
N VAL A 37 -9.03 10.23 17.30
CA VAL A 37 -8.34 11.52 17.17
C VAL A 37 -9.07 12.61 17.96
N ASP A 38 -10.40 12.72 17.88
CA ASP A 38 -11.15 13.70 18.70
C ASP A 38 -10.99 13.43 20.21
N ARG A 39 -10.96 12.16 20.62
CA ARG A 39 -10.71 11.78 22.03
C ARG A 39 -9.32 12.23 22.49
N PHE A 40 -8.27 11.94 21.72
CA PHE A 40 -6.90 12.35 22.03
C PHE A 40 -6.80 13.87 22.20
N LEU A 41 -7.34 14.61 21.24
CA LEU A 41 -7.31 16.07 21.25
C LEU A 41 -8.05 16.66 22.47
N ARG A 42 -9.19 16.07 22.88
CA ARG A 42 -9.92 16.49 24.09
C ARG A 42 -9.14 16.21 25.38
N SER A 43 -8.33 15.16 25.40
CA SER A 43 -7.47 14.81 26.53
C SER A 43 -6.19 15.66 26.59
N GLY A 44 -5.98 16.58 25.65
CA GLY A 44 -4.78 17.43 25.62
C GLY A 44 -3.55 16.76 24.96
N VAL A 45 -3.77 15.75 24.13
CA VAL A 45 -2.73 15.13 23.28
C VAL A 45 -2.58 15.96 22.00
N ARG A 46 -1.34 16.19 21.57
CA ARG A 46 -1.07 16.77 20.24
C ARG A 46 -1.11 15.66 19.18
N VAL A 47 -1.80 15.90 18.07
CA VAL A 47 -1.89 14.95 16.96
C VAL A 47 -1.34 15.60 15.71
N VAL A 48 -0.29 15.01 15.13
CA VAL A 48 0.27 15.36 13.83
C VAL A 48 -0.11 14.27 12.84
N TYR A 49 -0.70 14.65 11.71
CA TYR A 49 -1.33 13.70 10.79
C TYR A 49 -0.83 13.93 9.36
N PHE A 50 -0.32 12.88 8.71
CA PHE A 50 0.07 12.88 7.30
C PHE A 50 -0.80 11.88 6.56
N ASP A 51 -1.66 12.34 5.66
CA ASP A 51 -2.60 11.45 4.97
C ASP A 51 -3.06 12.02 3.63
N HIS A 52 -3.30 11.12 2.69
CA HIS A 52 -3.80 11.42 1.35
C HIS A 52 -5.20 10.82 1.08
N HIS A 53 -5.71 9.99 1.99
CA HIS A 53 -7.06 9.43 1.85
C HIS A 53 -8.11 10.54 1.99
N ALA A 54 -9.09 10.54 1.09
CA ALA A 54 -10.17 11.52 1.13
C ALA A 54 -10.87 11.50 2.50
N CYS A 55 -11.08 12.68 3.07
CA CYS A 55 -11.73 12.82 4.37
C CYS A 55 -12.78 13.93 4.31
N SER A 56 -14.00 13.61 4.73
CA SER A 56 -15.12 14.56 4.75
C SER A 56 -15.06 15.54 5.92
N ARG A 57 -14.36 15.18 7.02
CA ARG A 57 -14.36 15.94 8.28
C ARG A 57 -12.97 16.00 8.90
N ILE A 58 -12.34 17.16 8.81
CA ILE A 58 -11.04 17.43 9.44
C ILE A 58 -11.26 18.04 10.84
N PRO A 59 -10.59 17.54 11.89
CA PRO A 59 -10.65 18.13 13.23
C PRO A 59 -10.26 19.61 13.24
N ARG A 60 -11.05 20.44 13.93
CA ARG A 60 -10.77 21.88 14.13
C ARG A 60 -10.44 22.13 15.60
N ARG A 61 -9.25 21.73 16.04
CA ARG A 61 -8.77 21.92 17.41
C ARG A 61 -7.31 22.40 17.42
N PRO A 62 -6.87 23.22 18.39
CA PRO A 62 -5.52 23.77 18.42
C PRO A 62 -4.39 22.73 18.45
N LEU A 63 -4.66 21.55 19.01
CA LEU A 63 -3.68 20.47 19.16
C LEU A 63 -3.62 19.53 17.94
N PHE A 64 -4.36 19.83 16.88
CA PHE A 64 -4.35 19.05 15.64
C PHE A 64 -3.53 19.76 14.56
N GLU A 65 -2.56 19.06 13.99
CA GLU A 65 -1.75 19.50 12.87
C GLU A 65 -1.93 18.50 11.72
N GLY A 66 -2.62 18.92 10.66
CA GLY A 66 -2.91 18.08 9.50
C GLY A 66 -2.08 18.49 8.28
N HIS A 67 -1.25 17.57 7.80
CA HIS A 67 -0.59 17.60 6.50
C HIS A 67 -1.38 16.70 5.55
N LEU A 68 -2.43 17.26 4.97
CA LEU A 68 -3.44 16.51 4.21
C LEU A 68 -3.46 16.94 2.75
N ASP A 69 -3.44 15.99 1.82
CA ASP A 69 -3.50 16.25 0.38
C ASP A 69 -4.26 15.12 -0.33
N PHE A 70 -5.50 15.40 -0.74
CA PHE A 70 -6.40 14.39 -1.31
C PHE A 70 -6.30 14.29 -2.84
N SER A 71 -5.28 14.88 -3.44
CA SER A 71 -5.07 14.81 -4.88
C SER A 71 -4.73 13.38 -5.32
N LYS A 72 -5.15 13.00 -6.53
CA LYS A 72 -4.85 11.68 -7.10
C LYS A 72 -3.38 11.51 -7.51
N HIS A 73 -2.59 12.57 -7.43
CA HIS A 73 -1.21 12.64 -7.90
C HIS A 73 -0.20 12.69 -6.75
N THR A 74 -0.62 12.33 -5.54
CA THR A 74 0.23 12.31 -4.34
C THR A 74 -0.01 11.05 -3.52
N CYS A 75 0.93 10.78 -2.62
CA CYS A 75 0.81 9.78 -1.56
C CYS A 75 1.41 10.33 -0.27
N THR A 76 1.19 9.64 0.85
CA THR A 76 1.68 10.05 2.16
C THR A 76 3.20 10.29 2.17
N SER A 77 3.99 9.46 1.48
CA SER A 77 5.45 9.64 1.39
C SER A 77 5.86 10.95 0.72
N LEU A 78 5.14 11.41 -0.31
CA LEU A 78 5.40 12.71 -0.95
C LEU A 78 4.99 13.89 -0.06
N ILE A 79 3.92 13.73 0.72
CA ILE A 79 3.50 14.74 1.70
C ILE A 79 4.58 14.89 2.79
N VAL A 80 5.06 13.78 3.36
CA VAL A 80 6.14 13.77 4.36
C VAL A 80 7.42 14.33 3.76
N ASN A 81 7.78 13.94 2.53
CA ASN A 81 8.97 14.44 1.86
C ASN A 81 8.94 15.97 1.70
N ARG A 82 7.80 16.54 1.28
CA ARG A 82 7.60 18.00 1.19
C ARG A 82 7.71 18.67 2.55
N PHE A 83 7.13 18.09 3.60
CA PHE A 83 7.25 18.60 4.98
C PHE A 83 8.71 18.64 5.46
N LEU A 84 9.51 17.65 5.07
CA LEU A 84 10.94 17.56 5.38
C LEU A 84 11.84 18.33 4.41
N ASN A 85 11.27 19.14 3.51
CA ASN A 85 11.98 19.93 2.50
C ASN A 85 12.95 19.09 1.66
N ASP A 86 12.49 17.94 1.18
CA ASP A 86 13.25 17.01 0.32
C ASP A 86 14.53 16.43 0.96
N ARG A 87 14.76 16.63 2.27
CA ARG A 87 15.98 16.14 2.96
C ARG A 87 16.22 14.64 2.74
N PHE A 88 15.15 13.85 2.67
CA PHE A 88 15.21 12.40 2.47
C PHE A 88 14.47 11.99 1.18
N PHE A 89 14.66 12.75 0.10
CA PHE A 89 13.89 12.57 -1.14
C PHE A 89 13.92 11.14 -1.70
N ALA A 90 15.02 10.40 -1.54
CA ALA A 90 15.15 9.05 -2.05
C ALA A 90 14.18 8.08 -1.33
N TRP A 91 14.00 8.21 0.00
CA TRP A 91 12.96 7.50 0.74
C TRP A 91 11.54 7.95 0.35
N GLY A 92 11.37 9.26 0.12
CA GLY A 92 10.12 9.81 -0.43
C GLY A 92 9.74 9.19 -1.78
N ALA A 93 10.72 9.03 -2.67
CA ALA A 93 10.56 8.42 -3.99
C ALA A 93 10.24 6.93 -3.90
N ILE A 94 10.92 6.17 -3.02
CA ILE A 94 10.62 4.74 -2.77
C ILE A 94 9.15 4.56 -2.39
N GLY A 95 8.65 5.33 -1.43
CA GLY A 95 7.25 5.26 -1.00
C GLY A 95 6.28 5.63 -2.12
N ALA A 96 6.61 6.66 -2.90
CA ALA A 96 5.83 7.07 -4.07
C ALA A 96 5.76 5.99 -5.15
N PHE A 97 6.87 5.34 -5.49
CA PHE A 97 6.89 4.18 -6.39
C PHE A 97 6.05 3.02 -5.85
N GLY A 98 6.14 2.74 -4.55
CA GLY A 98 5.35 1.69 -3.89
C GLY A 98 3.84 1.92 -4.04
N ASP A 99 3.37 3.16 -3.95
CA ASP A 99 1.95 3.50 -4.15
C ASP A 99 1.57 3.75 -5.62
N GLY A 100 2.49 3.51 -6.55
CA GLY A 100 2.24 3.63 -7.99
C GLY A 100 2.27 5.06 -8.52
N MET A 101 2.79 6.03 -7.76
CA MET A 101 3.02 7.42 -8.19
C MET A 101 4.30 7.53 -9.04
N ASN A 102 4.42 6.69 -10.08
CA ASN A 102 5.64 6.50 -10.85
C ASN A 102 6.19 7.82 -11.44
N ASP A 103 5.33 8.61 -12.09
CA ASP A 103 5.76 9.86 -12.74
C ASP A 103 6.25 10.89 -11.71
N ALA A 104 5.55 11.03 -10.59
CA ALA A 104 5.92 11.95 -9.52
C ALA A 104 7.23 11.53 -8.82
N ALA A 105 7.42 10.22 -8.62
CA ALA A 105 8.63 9.67 -8.02
C ALA A 105 9.85 9.81 -8.97
N ALA A 106 9.68 9.49 -10.25
CA ALA A 106 10.72 9.68 -11.26
C ALA A 106 11.11 11.16 -11.39
N GLU A 107 10.13 12.07 -11.35
CA GLU A 107 10.37 13.50 -11.35
C GLU A 107 11.16 13.95 -10.11
N LEU A 108 10.82 13.43 -8.93
CA LEU A 108 11.56 13.71 -7.69
C LEU A 108 13.03 13.25 -7.82
N CYS A 109 13.27 12.04 -8.30
CA CYS A 109 14.62 11.52 -8.54
C CYS A 109 15.40 12.40 -9.53
N ARG A 110 14.78 12.76 -10.66
CA ARG A 110 15.38 13.59 -11.71
C ARG A 110 15.77 14.98 -11.19
N ARG A 111 14.92 15.64 -10.40
CA ARG A 111 15.21 16.96 -9.80
C ARG A 111 16.41 16.94 -8.85
N HIS A 112 16.67 15.80 -8.22
CA HIS A 112 17.81 15.59 -7.33
C HIS A 112 19.01 14.91 -8.01
N GLY A 113 18.99 14.82 -9.35
CA GLY A 113 20.15 14.38 -10.14
C GLY A 113 20.45 12.88 -10.10
N LEU A 114 19.46 12.03 -9.76
CA LEU A 114 19.65 10.58 -9.82
C LEU A 114 19.72 10.09 -11.27
N SER A 115 20.58 9.11 -11.52
CA SER A 115 20.62 8.39 -12.79
C SER A 115 19.40 7.48 -12.96
N GLU A 116 19.18 6.99 -14.18
CA GLU A 116 18.09 6.05 -14.48
C GLU A 116 18.28 4.73 -13.74
N GLU A 117 19.52 4.25 -13.58
CA GLU A 117 19.85 3.01 -12.87
C GLU A 117 19.52 3.14 -11.38
N ARG A 118 19.95 4.24 -10.75
CA ARG A 118 19.63 4.52 -9.33
C ARG A 118 18.13 4.70 -9.13
N THR A 119 17.46 5.39 -10.04
CA THR A 119 15.99 5.55 -10.01
C THR A 119 15.28 4.21 -10.12
N SER A 120 15.75 3.32 -11.00
CA SER A 120 15.19 1.97 -11.19
C SER A 120 15.34 1.10 -9.93
N LEU A 121 16.46 1.22 -9.20
CA LEU A 121 16.65 0.54 -7.92
C LEU A 121 15.64 1.02 -6.86
N LEU A 122 15.42 2.33 -6.75
CA LEU A 122 14.41 2.89 -5.82
C LEU A 122 12.99 2.45 -6.21
N GLN A 123 12.68 2.43 -7.52
CA GLN A 123 11.40 1.96 -8.02
C GLN A 123 11.16 0.49 -7.69
N GLU A 124 12.18 -0.35 -7.91
CA GLU A 124 12.10 -1.77 -7.59
C GLU A 124 11.89 -1.99 -6.09
N LEU A 125 12.68 -1.32 -5.24
CA LEU A 125 12.55 -1.42 -3.79
C LEU A 125 11.15 -1.00 -3.32
N GLY A 126 10.65 0.15 -3.79
CA GLY A 126 9.31 0.64 -3.45
C GLY A 126 8.20 -0.35 -3.83
N ARG A 127 8.26 -0.88 -5.06
CA ARG A 127 7.32 -1.90 -5.55
C ARG A 127 7.36 -3.17 -4.71
N LEU A 128 8.55 -3.66 -4.37
CA LEU A 128 8.73 -4.89 -3.61
C LEU A 128 8.33 -4.74 -2.13
N MET A 129 8.57 -3.58 -1.52
CA MET A 129 8.04 -3.27 -0.19
C MET A 129 6.51 -3.21 -0.19
N ASN A 130 5.90 -2.64 -1.24
CA ASN A 130 4.45 -2.62 -1.39
C ASN A 130 3.88 -4.04 -1.55
N TYR A 131 4.52 -4.88 -2.37
CA TYR A 131 4.22 -6.31 -2.52
C TYR A 131 4.27 -7.03 -1.16
N ASN A 132 5.33 -6.81 -0.36
CA ASN A 132 5.43 -7.37 0.98
C ASN A 132 4.31 -6.89 1.91
N GLY A 133 3.66 -5.76 1.65
CA GLY A 133 2.60 -5.23 2.52
C GLY A 133 1.24 -5.95 2.40
N PHE A 134 1.07 -6.89 1.46
CA PHE A 134 -0.21 -7.57 1.21
C PHE A 134 -0.29 -8.95 1.87
N GLY A 135 -1.20 -9.10 2.83
CA GLY A 135 -1.49 -10.37 3.50
C GLY A 135 -2.85 -10.29 4.20
N GLU A 136 -3.34 -11.43 4.71
CA GLU A 136 -4.50 -11.47 5.62
C GLU A 136 -4.04 -11.41 7.08
N SER A 137 -2.83 -11.91 7.36
CA SER A 137 -2.15 -11.86 8.64
C SER A 137 -0.70 -11.38 8.47
N VAL A 138 -0.03 -10.98 9.56
CA VAL A 138 1.40 -10.63 9.52
C VAL A 138 2.26 -11.82 9.08
N ASP A 139 1.83 -13.04 9.37
CA ASP A 139 2.52 -14.28 9.00
C ASP A 139 2.51 -14.55 7.50
N ASP A 140 1.63 -13.89 6.74
CA ASP A 140 1.65 -13.98 5.27
C ASP A 140 2.80 -13.15 4.65
N LEU A 141 3.50 -12.31 5.41
CA LEU A 141 4.49 -11.37 4.89
C LEU A 141 5.90 -11.95 5.00
N HIS A 142 6.80 -11.55 4.11
CA HIS A 142 8.22 -11.92 4.24
C HIS A 142 8.89 -11.13 5.38
N TYR A 143 8.47 -9.88 5.55
CA TYR A 143 8.88 -9.04 6.69
C TYR A 143 7.64 -8.43 7.33
N SER A 144 7.54 -8.54 8.66
CA SER A 144 6.55 -7.77 9.40
C SER A 144 6.82 -6.27 9.23
N PRO A 145 5.78 -5.41 9.25
CA PRO A 145 5.96 -3.97 9.12
C PRO A 145 6.89 -3.37 10.18
N GLU A 146 6.85 -3.92 11.40
CA GLU A 146 7.73 -3.49 12.50
C GLU A 146 9.19 -3.86 12.25
N ASN A 147 9.47 -5.10 11.83
CA ASN A 147 10.82 -5.54 11.55
C ASN A 147 11.42 -4.78 10.36
N LEU A 148 10.65 -4.62 9.28
CA LEU A 148 11.10 -3.89 8.09
C LEU A 148 11.41 -2.42 8.42
N TYR A 149 10.55 -1.76 9.21
CA TYR A 149 10.82 -0.42 9.71
C TYR A 149 12.08 -0.37 10.58
N GLY A 150 12.27 -1.37 11.45
CA GLY A 150 13.45 -1.49 12.32
C GLY A 150 14.77 -1.57 11.55
N LEU A 151 14.78 -2.22 10.39
CA LEU A 151 15.93 -2.24 9.48
C LEU A 151 16.12 -0.88 8.82
N ILE A 152 15.06 -0.36 8.17
CA ILE A 152 15.11 0.88 7.38
C ILE A 152 15.54 2.09 8.21
N ARG A 153 15.05 2.23 9.45
CA ARG A 153 15.31 3.42 10.28
C ARG A 153 16.79 3.65 10.59
N SER A 154 17.64 2.64 10.37
CA SER A 154 19.09 2.71 10.62
C SER A 154 19.85 3.39 9.47
N TYR A 155 19.17 3.67 8.35
CA TYR A 155 19.78 4.18 7.12
C TYR A 155 19.15 5.52 6.69
N GLU A 156 19.98 6.57 6.62
CA GLU A 156 19.59 7.85 6.01
C GLU A 156 19.55 7.73 4.49
N ASP A 157 20.52 7.03 3.88
CA ASP A 157 20.57 6.74 2.44
C ASP A 157 19.99 5.34 2.12
N PRO A 158 18.91 5.24 1.30
CA PRO A 158 18.38 3.94 0.89
C PRO A 158 19.34 3.10 0.04
N PHE A 159 20.35 3.69 -0.59
CA PHE A 159 21.34 2.92 -1.35
C PHE A 159 22.26 2.13 -0.42
N GLU A 160 22.65 2.69 0.73
CA GLU A 160 23.35 1.94 1.77
C GLU A 160 22.48 0.80 2.31
N PHE A 161 21.18 1.04 2.52
CA PHE A 161 20.23 -0.01 2.90
C PHE A 161 20.20 -1.14 1.85
N ILE A 162 20.13 -0.81 0.56
CA ILE A 162 20.13 -1.80 -0.53
C ILE A 162 21.43 -2.62 -0.56
N GLU A 163 22.56 -2.01 -0.26
CA GLU A 163 23.87 -2.67 -0.27
C GLU A 163 24.10 -3.55 0.96
N CYS A 164 23.66 -3.09 2.13
CA CYS A 164 23.93 -3.75 3.41
C CYS A 164 22.88 -4.78 3.81
N GLU A 165 21.62 -4.59 3.41
CA GLU A 165 20.50 -5.44 3.80
C GLU A 165 20.08 -6.41 2.69
N SER A 166 19.76 -7.64 3.05
CA SER A 166 19.28 -8.66 2.10
C SER A 166 17.82 -8.45 1.64
N VAL A 167 17.15 -7.41 2.15
CA VAL A 167 15.71 -7.17 1.94
C VAL A 167 15.33 -7.12 0.47
N LEU A 168 16.05 -6.31 -0.34
CA LEU A 168 15.74 -6.17 -1.76
C LEU A 168 15.90 -7.51 -2.50
N ALA A 169 17.01 -8.22 -2.25
CA ALA A 169 17.30 -9.49 -2.90
C ALA A 169 16.28 -10.58 -2.54
N HIS A 170 15.95 -10.71 -1.26
CA HIS A 170 14.95 -11.67 -0.77
C HIS A 170 13.57 -11.37 -1.34
N LEU A 171 13.10 -10.12 -1.27
CA LEU A 171 11.78 -9.76 -1.80
C LEU A 171 11.71 -9.92 -3.33
N ARG A 172 12.81 -9.66 -4.05
CA ARG A 172 12.89 -9.86 -5.51
C ARG A 172 12.70 -11.34 -5.86
N GLN A 173 13.43 -12.23 -5.20
CA GLN A 173 13.32 -13.66 -5.42
C GLN A 173 11.90 -14.15 -5.11
N ALA A 174 11.39 -13.82 -3.93
CA ALA A 174 10.06 -14.23 -3.51
C ALA A 174 8.96 -13.73 -4.45
N TYR A 175 9.06 -12.47 -4.89
CA TYR A 175 8.15 -11.91 -5.89
C TYR A 175 8.16 -12.71 -7.20
N GLN A 176 9.33 -13.10 -7.69
CA GLN A 176 9.46 -13.88 -8.92
C GLN A 176 8.86 -15.27 -8.78
N GLU A 177 9.09 -15.93 -7.64
CA GLU A 177 8.53 -17.25 -7.33
C GLU A 177 6.99 -17.19 -7.23
N ASP A 178 6.46 -16.23 -6.48
CA ASP A 178 5.03 -16.05 -6.29
C ASP A 178 4.33 -15.72 -7.63
N LEU A 179 4.94 -14.89 -8.47
CA LEU A 179 4.42 -14.56 -9.79
C LEU A 179 4.48 -15.75 -10.74
N ALA A 180 5.56 -16.54 -10.72
CA ALA A 180 5.68 -17.75 -11.51
C ALA A 180 4.56 -18.76 -11.15
N ARG A 181 4.26 -18.93 -9.86
CA ARG A 181 3.14 -19.75 -9.39
C ARG A 181 1.79 -19.19 -9.84
N ALA A 182 1.57 -17.88 -9.72
CA ALA A 182 0.32 -17.26 -10.17
C ALA A 182 0.04 -17.51 -11.66
N ARG A 183 1.09 -17.49 -12.50
CA ARG A 183 0.98 -17.72 -13.95
C ARG A 183 0.61 -19.16 -14.33
N THR A 184 0.79 -20.14 -13.46
CA THR A 184 0.35 -21.52 -13.71
C THR A 184 -1.12 -21.75 -13.32
N ALA A 185 -1.76 -20.77 -12.66
CA ALA A 185 -3.14 -20.89 -12.23
C ALA A 185 -4.10 -20.98 -13.43
N ALA A 186 -4.97 -21.98 -13.39
CA ALA A 186 -6.01 -22.14 -14.41
C ALA A 186 -7.06 -21.02 -14.29
N SER A 187 -7.57 -20.58 -15.43
CA SER A 187 -8.73 -19.69 -15.46
C SER A 187 -9.96 -20.49 -15.03
N HIS A 188 -10.67 -20.00 -14.01
CA HIS A 188 -11.91 -20.61 -13.55
C HIS A 188 -13.06 -20.31 -14.51
N HIS A 189 -13.06 -19.10 -15.09
CA HIS A 189 -14.07 -18.68 -16.07
C HIS A 189 -13.47 -17.69 -17.07
N GLU A 190 -13.85 -17.80 -18.34
CA GLU A 190 -13.42 -16.87 -19.38
C GLU A 190 -14.53 -16.65 -20.40
N THR A 191 -14.79 -15.37 -20.69
CA THR A 191 -15.68 -14.92 -21.77
C THR A 191 -14.95 -13.94 -22.67
N THR A 192 -15.65 -13.39 -23.67
CA THR A 192 -15.13 -12.31 -24.52
C THR A 192 -14.81 -11.04 -23.74
N SER A 193 -15.51 -10.76 -22.64
CA SER A 193 -15.43 -9.51 -21.87
C SER A 193 -14.90 -9.67 -20.44
N SER A 194 -14.67 -10.90 -19.97
CA SER A 194 -14.22 -11.15 -18.59
C SER A 194 -13.32 -12.37 -18.48
N LYS A 195 -12.46 -12.37 -17.46
CA LYS A 195 -11.62 -13.49 -17.08
C LYS A 195 -11.53 -13.58 -15.56
N VAL A 196 -11.85 -14.74 -15.01
CA VAL A 196 -11.78 -15.06 -13.58
C VAL A 196 -10.71 -16.11 -13.37
N ILE A 197 -9.76 -15.81 -12.50
CA ILE A 197 -8.69 -16.72 -12.11
C ILE A 197 -8.82 -16.98 -10.62
N THR A 198 -8.64 -18.22 -10.20
CA THR A 198 -8.69 -18.61 -8.79
C THR A 198 -7.34 -19.13 -8.35
N LEU A 199 -6.76 -18.47 -7.37
CA LEU A 199 -5.56 -18.89 -6.67
C LEU A 199 -5.94 -19.71 -5.43
N GLU A 200 -5.00 -20.54 -4.99
CA GLU A 200 -5.14 -21.35 -3.78
C GLU A 200 -5.10 -20.50 -2.50
N ASP A 201 -5.53 -21.10 -1.39
CA ASP A 201 -5.39 -20.48 -0.08
C ASP A 201 -3.92 -20.60 0.38
N HIS A 202 -3.13 -19.57 0.08
CA HIS A 202 -1.75 -19.50 0.52
C HIS A 202 -1.26 -18.05 0.62
N ALA A 203 -0.33 -17.79 1.54
CA ALA A 203 0.35 -16.52 1.72
C ALA A 203 0.84 -15.88 0.39
N TRP A 204 1.46 -16.69 -0.49
CA TRP A 204 1.94 -16.23 -1.79
C TRP A 204 0.80 -15.69 -2.68
N SER A 205 -0.36 -16.33 -2.64
CA SER A 205 -1.53 -15.92 -3.41
C SER A 205 -2.04 -14.57 -2.92
N ARG A 206 -2.07 -14.35 -1.60
CA ARG A 206 -2.50 -13.08 -0.99
C ARG A 206 -1.57 -11.93 -1.37
N ARG A 207 -0.25 -12.16 -1.33
CA ARG A 207 0.76 -11.15 -1.70
C ARG A 207 0.69 -10.78 -3.18
N ILE A 208 0.60 -11.77 -4.06
CA ILE A 208 0.74 -11.55 -5.51
C ILE A 208 -0.58 -11.20 -6.21
N CYS A 209 -1.74 -11.50 -5.62
CA CYS A 209 -3.05 -11.35 -6.24
C CYS A 209 -3.25 -10.01 -6.95
N ARG A 210 -2.86 -8.91 -6.29
CA ARG A 210 -3.01 -7.56 -6.85
C ARG A 210 -2.17 -7.37 -8.10
N ILE A 211 -0.91 -7.75 -8.03
CA ILE A 211 0.09 -7.60 -9.08
C ILE A 211 -0.27 -8.47 -10.27
N TYR A 212 -0.67 -9.71 -10.00
CA TYR A 212 -1.08 -10.62 -11.05
C TYR A 212 -2.36 -10.13 -11.77
N ALA A 213 -3.31 -9.53 -11.06
CA ALA A 213 -4.46 -8.89 -11.69
C ALA A 213 -4.06 -7.71 -12.60
N ASP A 214 -3.04 -6.94 -12.23
CA ASP A 214 -2.51 -5.84 -13.04
C ASP A 214 -1.79 -6.37 -14.29
N GLU A 215 -0.97 -7.41 -14.17
CA GLU A 215 -0.33 -8.11 -15.32
C GLU A 215 -1.38 -8.64 -16.30
N MET A 216 -2.42 -9.31 -15.78
CA MET A 216 -3.50 -9.85 -16.58
C MET A 216 -4.32 -8.76 -17.26
N MET A 217 -4.51 -7.60 -16.63
CA MET A 217 -5.19 -6.46 -17.24
C MET A 217 -4.38 -5.90 -18.43
N GLN A 218 -3.06 -5.87 -18.33
CA GLN A 218 -2.18 -5.47 -19.43
C GLN A 218 -2.21 -6.46 -20.58
N ALA A 219 -2.20 -7.77 -20.28
CA ALA A 219 -2.28 -8.83 -21.29
C ALA A 219 -3.66 -8.88 -21.99
N TYR A 220 -4.73 -8.51 -21.28
CA TYR A 220 -6.11 -8.56 -21.79
C TYR A 220 -6.84 -7.22 -21.57
N PRO A 221 -6.46 -6.14 -22.28
CA PRO A 221 -6.91 -4.78 -21.98
C PRO A 221 -8.41 -4.53 -22.22
N LYS A 222 -9.08 -5.42 -22.96
CA LYS A 222 -10.52 -5.37 -23.25
C LYS A 222 -11.36 -6.24 -22.31
N LYS A 223 -10.74 -6.92 -21.34
CA LYS A 223 -11.44 -7.79 -20.38
C LYS A 223 -11.47 -7.15 -19.00
N THR A 224 -12.54 -7.45 -18.28
CA THR A 224 -12.54 -7.31 -16.82
C THR A 224 -11.84 -8.53 -16.23
N ILE A 225 -10.79 -8.29 -15.45
CA ILE A 225 -10.02 -9.32 -14.77
C ILE A 225 -10.46 -9.40 -13.32
N THR A 226 -10.73 -10.62 -12.86
CA THR A 226 -10.98 -10.93 -11.45
C THR A 226 -10.02 -12.03 -11.03
N VAL A 227 -9.18 -11.74 -10.04
CA VAL A 227 -8.36 -12.75 -9.37
C VAL A 227 -8.97 -13.01 -8.00
N LEU A 228 -9.34 -14.25 -7.73
CA LEU A 228 -9.90 -14.71 -6.47
C LEU A 228 -8.83 -15.50 -5.71
N VAL A 229 -8.67 -15.27 -4.42
CA VAL A 229 -7.85 -16.11 -3.53
C VAL A 229 -8.80 -16.84 -2.59
N ARG A 230 -8.74 -18.17 -2.57
CA ARG A 230 -9.55 -19.00 -1.66
C ARG A 230 -9.15 -18.75 -0.21
N LYS A 231 -10.12 -18.86 0.70
CA LYS A 231 -9.93 -18.83 2.15
C LYS A 231 -10.34 -20.15 2.78
N LEU A 232 -9.83 -20.42 3.99
CA LEU A 232 -10.07 -21.66 4.74
C LEU A 232 -11.56 -21.90 5.05
N ASP A 233 -12.32 -20.83 5.25
CA ASP A 233 -13.77 -20.87 5.50
C ASP A 233 -14.60 -21.08 4.23
N GLY A 234 -13.95 -21.28 3.08
CA GLY A 234 -14.60 -21.41 1.77
C GLY A 234 -14.97 -20.06 1.13
N ALA A 235 -14.72 -18.94 1.80
CA ALA A 235 -14.86 -17.62 1.21
C ALA A 235 -13.70 -17.31 0.26
N TYR A 236 -13.77 -16.13 -0.34
CA TYR A 236 -12.73 -15.62 -1.25
C TYR A 236 -12.35 -14.21 -0.87
N SER A 237 -11.09 -13.84 -1.12
CA SER A 237 -10.73 -12.44 -1.32
C SER A 237 -10.58 -12.16 -2.81
N GLU A 238 -11.04 -11.00 -3.25
CA GLU A 238 -11.07 -10.64 -4.66
C GLU A 238 -10.19 -9.43 -4.98
N CYS A 239 -9.57 -9.48 -6.16
CA CYS A 239 -8.93 -8.36 -6.80
C CYS A 239 -9.54 -8.17 -8.19
N VAL A 240 -10.31 -7.11 -8.37
CA VAL A 240 -10.98 -6.79 -9.63
C VAL A 240 -10.27 -5.64 -10.34
N ARG A 241 -10.10 -5.80 -11.64
CA ARG A 241 -9.60 -4.78 -12.57
C ARG A 241 -10.54 -4.68 -13.77
N SER A 242 -11.02 -3.47 -14.05
CA SER A 242 -11.91 -3.18 -15.18
C SER A 242 -11.37 -2.00 -15.98
N HIS A 243 -11.35 -2.13 -17.31
CA HIS A 243 -10.99 -1.03 -18.19
C HIS A 243 -12.09 0.05 -18.20
N GLY A 244 -11.75 1.28 -18.63
CA GLY A 244 -12.66 2.43 -18.57
C GLY A 244 -13.93 2.32 -19.42
N GLY A 245 -13.93 1.46 -20.45
CA GLY A 245 -15.09 1.18 -21.30
C GLY A 245 -15.92 -0.04 -20.88
N ALA A 246 -15.61 -0.66 -19.73
CA ALA A 246 -16.33 -1.83 -19.26
C ALA A 246 -17.76 -1.47 -18.85
N ARG A 247 -18.72 -2.38 -19.10
CA ARG A 247 -20.12 -2.23 -18.68
C ARG A 247 -20.27 -1.96 -17.17
N PHE A 248 -19.40 -2.56 -16.37
CA PHE A 248 -19.37 -2.39 -14.92
C PHE A 248 -17.98 -1.98 -14.46
N SER A 249 -17.91 -1.02 -13.55
CA SER A 249 -16.65 -0.60 -12.94
C SER A 249 -16.17 -1.63 -11.90
N ALA A 250 -14.86 -1.69 -11.68
CA ALA A 250 -14.28 -2.56 -10.64
C ALA A 250 -14.82 -2.25 -9.25
N ALA A 251 -15.18 -1.00 -8.96
CA ALA A 251 -15.80 -0.60 -7.68
C ALA A 251 -17.24 -1.12 -7.56
N TRP A 252 -18.00 -1.11 -8.66
CA TRP A 252 -19.34 -1.69 -8.67
C TRP A 252 -19.30 -3.21 -8.48
N LEU A 253 -18.38 -3.90 -9.17
CA LEU A 253 -18.24 -5.36 -9.08
C LEU A 253 -17.83 -5.83 -7.68
N ARG A 254 -16.86 -5.15 -7.05
CA ARG A 254 -16.46 -5.45 -5.66
C ARG A 254 -17.63 -5.37 -4.68
N ARG A 255 -18.42 -4.29 -4.75
CA ARG A 255 -19.64 -4.15 -3.92
C ARG A 255 -20.67 -5.26 -4.16
N LYS A 256 -20.77 -5.78 -5.38
CA LYS A 256 -21.66 -6.92 -5.68
C LYS A 256 -21.13 -8.23 -5.15
N PHE A 257 -19.82 -8.46 -5.25
CA PHE A 257 -19.18 -9.63 -4.67
C PHE A 257 -19.40 -9.69 -3.15
N GLU A 258 -19.15 -8.58 -2.44
CA GLU A 258 -19.40 -8.47 -0.99
C GLU A 258 -20.87 -8.74 -0.59
N GLN A 259 -21.84 -8.41 -1.45
CA GLN A 259 -23.26 -8.68 -1.21
C GLN A 259 -23.65 -10.15 -1.44
N MET A 260 -22.91 -10.88 -2.29
CA MET A 260 -23.22 -12.27 -2.64
C MET A 260 -22.50 -13.28 -1.74
N CYS A 261 -21.36 -12.89 -1.16
CA CYS A 261 -20.58 -13.71 -0.22
C CYS A 261 -20.98 -13.52 1.26
N ARG A 262 -21.99 -12.69 1.54
CA ARG A 262 -22.67 -12.58 2.84
C ARG A 262 -24.01 -13.31 2.78
#